data_AF-A0A920ANM4-F1
#
_entry.id   AF-A0A920ANM4-F1
#
_cell.length_a   1.000
_cell.length_b   1.000
_cell.length_c   1.000
_cell.angle_alpha   90.00
_cell.angle_beta   90.00
_cell.angle_gamma   90.00
#
_symmetry.space_group_name_H-M   'P 1'
#
loop_
_entity.id
_entity.type
_entity.pdbx_description
1 polymer ?
#
loop_
_entity_poly.entity_id
_entity_poly.type
_entity_poly.pdbx_seq_one_letter_code
_entity_poly.pdbx_strand_id
1 'polypeptide(L)'
;MNLIKHEVKDIRDICTIYDTLIHARKTFPGQRNNLNALSARLGISGYDRTYHGALLDAQILADTYLNLTGGQVTFNLTDSQTIETKQDVDKQPESVEFLEFNVKDKDLTEHKKFLEILSKKLIKR
;
A
#
# COMPACT_ATOMS: atom_id res chain seq x y z
N MET A 1 -24.12 44.80 16.75
CA MET A 1 -23.88 43.95 15.55
C MET A 1 -23.26 42.64 16.02
N ASN A 2 -24.07 41.65 16.39
CA ASN A 2 -23.59 40.27 16.62
C ASN A 2 -23.85 39.51 15.33
N LEU A 3 -22.91 39.57 14.40
CA LEU A 3 -22.99 38.77 13.18
C LEU A 3 -22.59 37.33 13.52
N ILE A 4 -23.63 36.48 13.55
CA ILE A 4 -23.63 35.02 13.52
C ILE A 4 -23.13 34.35 14.81
N LYS A 5 -24.09 33.80 15.58
CA LYS A 5 -23.83 32.77 16.58
C LYS A 5 -23.46 31.47 15.85
N HIS A 6 -22.26 31.38 15.30
CA HIS A 6 -21.73 30.09 14.91
C HIS A 6 -21.33 29.36 16.19
N GLU A 7 -22.13 28.38 16.58
CA GLU A 7 -21.74 27.39 17.58
C GLU A 7 -20.66 26.52 16.92
N VAL A 8 -19.40 26.93 17.09
CA VAL A 8 -18.24 26.20 16.57
C VAL A 8 -18.10 24.95 17.43
N LYS A 9 -18.60 23.82 16.92
CA LYS A 9 -18.39 22.51 17.52
C LYS A 9 -16.88 22.23 17.60
N ASP A 10 -16.46 21.46 18.60
CA ASP A 10 -15.06 21.07 18.73
C ASP A 10 -14.63 20.32 17.47
N ILE A 11 -13.41 20.55 17.00
CA ILE A 11 -12.89 19.86 15.81
C ILE A 11 -12.89 18.34 16.00
N ARG A 12 -12.73 17.89 17.24
CA ARG A 12 -12.82 16.48 17.64
C ARG A 12 -14.20 15.87 17.42
N ASP A 13 -15.25 16.69 17.40
CA ASP A 13 -16.63 16.26 17.16
C ASP A 13 -16.97 16.22 15.67
N ILE A 14 -16.15 16.84 14.82
CA ILE A 14 -16.40 16.99 13.38
C ILE A 14 -15.50 16.04 12.56
N CYS A 15 -14.26 15.82 13.00
CA CYS A 15 -13.32 14.97 12.28
C CYS A 15 -12.43 14.13 13.20
N THR A 16 -11.93 13.02 12.64
CA THR A 16 -10.94 12.18 13.30
C THR A 16 -9.56 12.83 13.20
N ILE A 17 -8.92 13.03 14.35
CA ILE A 17 -7.56 13.56 14.42
C ILE A 17 -6.58 12.38 14.44
N TYR A 18 -5.66 12.36 13.48
CA TYR A 18 -4.62 11.35 13.40
C TYR A 18 -3.24 11.93 13.74
N ASP A 19 -2.59 11.39 14.76
CA ASP A 19 -1.25 11.80 15.15
C ASP A 19 -0.18 11.01 14.36
N THR A 20 0.39 11.68 13.37
CA THR A 20 1.45 11.14 12.51
C THR A 20 2.76 10.89 13.26
N LEU A 21 3.02 11.58 14.38
CA LEU A 21 4.24 11.41 15.17
C LEU A 21 4.23 10.10 15.93
N ILE A 22 3.08 9.71 16.48
CA ILE A 22 2.91 8.39 17.13
C ILE A 22 3.18 7.28 16.11
N HIS A 23 2.66 7.42 14.89
CA HIS A 23 2.92 6.48 13.82
C HIS A 23 4.43 6.43 13.48
N ALA A 24 5.07 7.57 13.27
CA ALA A 24 6.50 7.64 12.97
C ALA A 24 7.39 7.03 14.07
N ARG A 25 7.01 7.18 15.36
CA ARG A 25 7.71 6.55 16.49
C ARG A 25 7.60 5.03 16.51
N LYS A 26 6.48 4.48 16.04
CA LYS A 26 6.32 3.03 15.89
C LYS A 26 7.16 2.50 14.72
N THR A 27 7.18 3.21 13.59
CA THR A 27 7.96 2.81 12.41
C THR A 27 9.47 2.93 12.65
N PHE A 28 9.91 3.98 13.35
CA PHE A 28 11.32 4.25 13.63
C PHE A 28 11.55 4.44 15.14
N PRO A 29 11.58 3.33 15.91
CA PRO A 29 11.78 3.40 17.35
C PRO A 29 13.21 3.85 17.70
N GLY A 30 13.33 4.66 18.76
CA GLY A 30 14.63 5.14 19.25
C GLY A 30 15.31 6.22 18.39
N GLN A 31 14.69 6.64 17.29
CA GLN A 31 15.26 7.65 16.39
C GLN A 31 14.56 9.02 16.52
N ARG A 32 15.20 10.05 15.96
CA ARG A 32 14.58 11.38 15.80
C ARG A 32 13.48 11.28 14.74
N ASN A 33 12.25 11.61 15.14
CA ASN A 33 11.05 11.58 14.29
C ASN A 33 10.46 12.99 14.11
N ASN A 34 11.31 14.01 14.04
CA ASN A 34 10.88 15.34 13.61
C ASN A 34 10.77 15.39 12.08
N LEU A 35 10.02 16.36 11.55
CA LEU A 35 9.75 16.48 10.12
C LEU A 35 11.02 16.51 9.26
N ASN A 36 12.05 17.22 9.73
CA ASN A 36 13.35 17.31 9.06
C ASN A 36 14.08 15.95 8.98
N ALA A 37 14.08 15.16 10.07
CA ALA A 37 14.72 13.85 10.07
C ALA A 37 13.95 12.85 9.20
N LEU A 38 12.62 12.88 9.26
CA LEU A 38 11.77 12.00 8.45
C LEU A 38 11.91 12.30 6.97
N SER A 39 11.89 13.58 6.56
CA SER A 39 12.07 13.93 5.15
C SER A 39 13.44 13.54 4.61
N ALA A 40 14.50 13.72 5.40
CA ALA A 40 15.85 13.30 5.01
C ALA A 40 15.95 11.78 4.87
N ARG A 41 15.36 11.03 5.81
CA ARG A 41 15.36 9.55 5.79
C ARG A 41 14.56 8.97 4.63
N LEU A 42 13.43 9.58 4.30
CA LEU A 42 12.52 9.13 3.24
C LEU A 42 12.89 9.70 1.86
N GLY A 43 13.99 10.43 1.74
CA GLY A 43 14.47 10.98 0.46
C GLY A 43 13.58 12.10 -0.12
N ILE A 44 12.74 12.72 0.70
CA ILE A 44 11.80 13.76 0.27
C ILE A 44 12.57 15.07 0.10
N SER A 45 12.73 15.51 -1.14
CA SER A 45 13.46 16.72 -1.54
C SER A 45 12.65 17.54 -2.55
N GLY A 46 13.06 18.80 -2.79
CA GLY A 46 12.35 19.73 -3.70
C GLY A 46 11.63 20.89 -3.01
N TYR A 47 11.75 21.00 -1.69
CA TYR A 47 11.17 22.08 -0.90
C TYR A 47 12.25 23.08 -0.49
N ASP A 48 12.07 24.36 -0.83
CA ASP A 48 12.90 25.43 -0.27
C ASP A 48 12.50 25.63 1.20
N ARG A 49 13.38 25.21 2.10
CA ARG A 49 13.18 25.27 3.56
C ARG A 49 13.79 26.51 4.21
N THR A 50 14.17 27.51 3.42
CA THR A 50 14.73 28.77 3.95
C THR A 50 13.72 29.50 4.83
N TYR A 51 12.43 29.43 4.48
CA TYR A 51 11.34 29.97 5.29
C TYR A 51 10.35 28.86 5.65
N HIS A 52 10.21 28.59 6.94
CA HIS A 52 9.23 27.64 7.46
C HIS A 52 7.86 28.30 7.52
N GLY A 53 6.87 27.71 6.86
CA GLY A 53 5.49 28.17 6.87
C GLY A 53 4.54 27.00 7.01
N ALA A 54 3.40 27.21 7.67
CA ALA A 54 2.43 26.15 7.93
C ALA A 54 1.95 25.43 6.66
N LEU A 55 1.85 26.14 5.54
CA LEU A 55 1.51 25.55 4.23
C LEU A 55 2.59 24.60 3.74
N LEU A 56 3.86 25.03 3.80
CA LEU A 56 5.01 24.24 3.38
C LEU A 56 5.16 23.01 4.27
N ASP A 57 5.01 23.17 5.58
CA ASP A 57 5.10 22.07 6.53
C ASP A 57 3.96 21.07 6.34
N ALA A 58 2.74 21.54 6.04
CA ALA A 58 1.61 20.66 5.71
C ALA A 58 1.87 19.86 4.43
N GLN A 59 2.47 20.48 3.40
CA GLN A 59 2.82 19.81 2.16
C GLN A 59 3.92 18.75 2.37
N ILE A 60 5.00 19.11 3.07
CA ILE A 60 6.07 18.17 3.42
C ILE A 60 5.51 17.02 4.27
N LEU A 61 4.60 17.32 5.21
CA LEU A 61 3.99 16.31 6.05
C LEU A 61 3.10 15.36 5.25
N ALA A 62 2.38 15.84 4.23
CA ALA A 62 1.58 14.99 3.34
C ALA A 62 2.46 13.97 2.60
N ASP A 63 3.57 14.42 2.02
CA ASP A 63 4.53 13.52 1.36
C ASP A 63 5.19 12.56 2.36
N THR A 64 5.53 13.07 3.54
CA THR A 64 6.12 12.27 4.61
C THR A 64 5.17 11.18 5.06
N TYR A 65 3.89 11.52 5.26
CA TYR A 65 2.86 10.56 5.62
C TYR A 65 2.67 9.51 4.52
N LEU A 66 2.60 9.93 3.26
CA LEU A 66 2.49 9.01 2.13
C LEU A 66 3.68 8.04 2.07
N ASN A 67 4.90 8.48 2.36
CA ASN A 67 6.06 7.60 2.40
C ASN A 67 6.11 6.73 3.67
N LEU A 68 5.57 7.20 4.79
CA LEU A 68 5.45 6.43 6.03
C LEU A 68 4.43 5.28 5.90
N THR A 69 3.31 5.52 5.23
CA THR A 69 2.22 4.54 5.08
C THR A 69 2.21 3.81 3.74
N GLY A 70 2.83 4.40 2.72
CA GLY A 70 2.86 3.93 1.34
C GLY A 70 4.15 3.20 0.98
N GLY A 71 4.78 2.54 1.95
CA GLY A 71 5.85 1.59 1.68
C GLY A 71 5.46 0.64 0.56
N GLN A 72 6.46 0.19 -0.21
CA GLN A 72 6.25 -0.78 -1.26
C GLN A 72 5.47 -1.97 -0.70
N VAL A 73 4.30 -2.26 -1.28
CA VAL A 73 3.78 -3.63 -1.29
C VAL A 73 4.80 -4.43 -2.10
N THR A 74 5.92 -4.81 -1.49
CA THR A 74 6.77 -5.85 -2.06
C THR A 74 5.90 -7.08 -2.10
N PHE A 75 5.26 -7.28 -3.24
CA PHE A 75 4.61 -8.52 -3.61
C PHE A 75 5.74 -9.53 -3.82
N ASN A 76 6.30 -10.01 -2.70
CA ASN A 76 7.29 -11.07 -2.69
C ASN A 76 6.57 -12.37 -3.00
N LEU A 77 6.49 -12.69 -4.29
CA LEU A 77 6.06 -13.99 -4.82
C LEU A 77 7.12 -15.10 -4.63
N THR A 78 8.29 -14.77 -4.08
CA THR A 78 9.46 -15.66 -4.06
C THR A 78 9.69 -16.34 -2.72
N ASP A 79 8.75 -16.29 -1.77
CA ASP A 79 8.82 -17.12 -0.57
C ASP A 79 8.41 -18.57 -0.90
N SER A 80 9.27 -19.26 -1.66
CA SER A 80 9.40 -20.71 -1.54
C SER A 80 10.23 -20.99 -0.28
N GLN A 81 9.66 -20.71 0.89
CA GLN A 81 10.23 -21.26 2.12
C GLN A 81 9.94 -22.76 2.12
N THR A 82 10.92 -23.55 1.71
CA THR A 82 11.04 -24.94 2.17
C THR A 82 11.25 -24.89 3.68
N ILE A 83 10.14 -24.92 4.42
CA ILE A 83 10.15 -25.12 5.86
C ILE A 83 10.54 -26.57 6.09
N GLU A 84 11.82 -26.81 6.40
CA GLU A 84 12.26 -28.06 7.02
C GLU A 84 11.79 -28.09 8.49
N THR A 85 10.49 -28.23 8.71
CA THR A 85 9.97 -28.61 10.02
C THR A 85 10.11 -30.13 10.15
N LYS A 86 11.17 -30.56 10.84
CA LYS A 86 11.17 -31.85 11.55
C LYS A 86 10.18 -31.74 12.72
N GLN A 87 8.91 -31.78 12.41
CA GLN A 87 7.86 -32.05 13.37
C GLN A 87 6.97 -33.12 12.77
N ASP A 88 6.86 -34.21 13.53
CA ASP A 88 5.97 -35.33 13.31
C ASP A 88 4.53 -34.79 13.48
N VAL A 89 4.04 -34.15 12.43
CA VAL A 89 2.64 -33.72 12.31
C VAL A 89 1.97 -34.80 11.50
N ASP A 90 1.13 -35.57 12.20
CA ASP A 90 0.19 -36.54 11.63
C ASP A 90 -0.60 -35.85 10.49
N LYS A 91 -0.15 -36.09 9.25
CA LYS A 91 -0.78 -35.58 8.04
C LYS A 91 -1.98 -36.46 7.74
N GLN A 92 -3.06 -36.27 8.48
CA GLN A 92 -4.39 -36.53 7.93
C GLN A 92 -4.64 -35.41 6.91
N PRO A 93 -4.77 -35.70 5.60
CA PRO A 93 -5.23 -34.68 4.67
C PRO A 93 -6.70 -34.44 5.01
N GLU A 94 -6.99 -33.35 5.73
CA GLU A 94 -8.34 -32.78 5.69
C GLU A 94 -8.63 -32.54 4.21
N SER A 95 -9.64 -33.24 3.69
CA SER A 95 -10.07 -33.15 2.32
C SER A 95 -10.59 -31.73 2.07
N VAL A 96 -9.71 -30.85 1.61
CA VAL A 96 -10.08 -29.50 1.21
C VAL A 96 -10.88 -29.65 -0.08
N GLU A 97 -12.17 -29.33 -0.02
CA GLU A 97 -13.05 -29.34 -1.18
C GLU A 97 -12.67 -28.17 -2.10
N PHE A 98 -11.82 -28.42 -3.08
CA PHE A 98 -11.47 -27.42 -4.08
C PHE A 98 -12.69 -27.17 -4.97
N LEU A 99 -13.06 -25.89 -5.11
CA LEU A 99 -14.09 -25.51 -6.06
C LEU A 99 -13.53 -25.68 -7.48
N GLU A 100 -13.97 -26.73 -8.17
CA GLU A 100 -13.60 -26.99 -9.56
C GLU A 100 -14.30 -25.97 -10.48
N PHE A 101 -13.53 -25.02 -11.00
CA PHE A 101 -14.02 -24.13 -12.04
C PHE A 101 -13.86 -24.82 -13.39
N ASN A 102 -14.97 -25.31 -13.95
CA ASN A 102 -15.01 -25.78 -15.32
C ASN A 102 -15.04 -24.56 -16.28
N VAL A 103 -14.17 -24.58 -17.29
CA VAL A 103 -14.07 -23.54 -18.30
C VAL A 103 -15.36 -23.52 -19.13
N LYS A 104 -15.94 -22.34 -19.34
CA LYS A 104 -17.15 -22.21 -20.16
C LYS A 104 -16.81 -22.47 -21.64
N ASP A 105 -17.74 -23.07 -22.37
CA ASP A 105 -17.57 -23.36 -23.81
C ASP A 105 -17.21 -22.12 -24.64
N LYS A 106 -17.74 -20.96 -24.24
CA LYS A 106 -17.45 -19.67 -24.87
C LYS A 106 -15.96 -19.31 -24.79
N ASP A 107 -15.34 -19.49 -23.62
CA ASP A 107 -13.94 -19.15 -23.39
C ASP A 107 -13.02 -20.05 -24.23
N LEU A 108 -13.40 -21.32 -24.41
CA LEU A 108 -12.67 -22.26 -25.26
C LEU A 108 -12.68 -21.83 -26.73
N THR A 109 -13.80 -21.29 -27.23
CA THR A 109 -13.90 -20.81 -28.62
C THR A 109 -13.08 -19.55 -28.85
N GLU A 110 -13.07 -18.63 -27.90
CA GLU A 110 -12.28 -17.39 -27.98
C GLU A 110 -10.78 -17.69 -27.89
N HIS A 111 -10.39 -18.63 -27.01
CA HIS A 111 -9.02 -19.11 -26.92
C HIS A 111 -8.54 -19.75 -28.24
N LYS A 112 -9.36 -20.59 -28.88
CA LYS A 112 -9.02 -21.19 -30.19
C LYS A 112 -8.85 -20.13 -31.28
N LYS A 113 -9.72 -19.11 -31.32
CA LYS A 113 -9.58 -17.97 -32.25
C LYS A 113 -8.27 -17.21 -32.01
N PHE A 114 -7.89 -17.02 -30.75
CA PHE A 114 -6.64 -16.35 -30.40
C PHE A 114 -5.40 -17.14 -30.86
N LEU A 115 -5.41 -18.47 -30.72
CA LEU A 115 -4.34 -19.34 -31.24
C LEU A 115 -4.19 -19.26 -32.77
N GLU A 116 -5.31 -19.14 -33.49
CA GLU A 116 -5.30 -19.01 -34.94
C GLU A 116 -4.73 -17.66 -35.41
N ILE A 117 -4.97 -16.59 -34.65
CA ILE A 117 -4.37 -15.28 -34.91
C ILE A 117 -2.86 -15.32 -34.67
N LEU A 118 -2.42 -15.96 -33.58
CA LEU A 118 -1.00 -16.13 -33.28
C LEU A 118 -0.27 -16.94 -34.36
N SER A 119 -0.86 -18.03 -34.84
CA SER A 119 -0.24 -18.86 -35.88
C SER A 119 -0.12 -18.13 -37.21
N LYS A 120 -1.15 -17.37 -37.62
CA LYS A 120 -1.11 -16.54 -38.84
C LYS A 120 -0.06 -15.43 -38.80
N LYS A 121 0.24 -14.90 -37.61
CA LYS A 121 1.26 -13.86 -37.40
C LYS A 121 2.69 -14.38 -37.50
N LEU A 122 2.91 -15.66 -37.14
CA LEU A 122 4.23 -16.30 -37.22
C LEU A 122 4.62 -16.76 -38.63
N ILE A 123 3.65 -16.96 -39.53
CA ILE A 123 3.88 -17.41 -40.92
C ILE A 123 4.21 -16.24 -41.87
N LYS A 124 4.07 -14.98 -41.43
CA LYS A 124 4.31 -13.77 -42.23
C LYS A 124 5.70 -13.10 -42.01
N ARG A 125 6.68 -13.83 -41.49
CA ARG A 125 8.09 -13.38 -41.44
C ARG A 125 8.94 -14.15 -42.42
#